data_AF-A0A9Q0YD73-F1
#
_entry.id   AF-A0A9Q0YD73-F1
#
_cell.length_a   1.000
_cell.length_b   1.000
_cell.length_c   1.000
_cell.angle_alpha   90.00
_cell.angle_beta   90.00
_cell.angle_gamma   90.00
#
_symmetry.space_group_name_H-M   'P 1'
#
loop_
_entity.id
_entity.type
_entity.pdbx_description
1 polymer ?
#
loop_
_entity_poly.entity_id
_entity_poly.type
_entity_poly.pdbx_seq_one_letter_code
_entity_poly.pdbx_strand_id
1 'polypeptide(L)'
;MWSYIEKLHEVQQKDNLNLANKVKAKHVLWQQHKMNVKLAVQALSSSVADAIDFLRDDLHLPQFSGSEKTAEFIHVVDKLFDFMNSRSPHAKGYKQPMRLTNLTGRKKWLMETKEYLGELKDATGQPLTKCRRKTAWVGLMMTIESVTEICHNLLTNSQPAYYVCTFKMSQDHLESFFSRI
;
A
#
# COMPACT_ATOMS: atom_id res chain seq x y z
N MET A 1 -9.60 11.14 -5.18
CA MET A 1 -8.44 10.52 -4.49
C MET A 1 -7.19 11.39 -4.63
N TRP A 2 -6.54 11.44 -5.80
CA TRP A 2 -5.26 12.14 -5.96
C TRP A 2 -5.30 13.64 -5.58
N SER A 3 -6.42 14.30 -5.85
CA SER A 3 -6.68 15.69 -5.49
C SER A 3 -6.49 16.01 -3.99
N TYR A 4 -6.71 15.06 -3.09
CA TYR A 4 -6.48 15.30 -1.65
C TYR A 4 -4.99 15.31 -1.30
N ILE A 5 -4.15 14.55 -2.01
CA ILE A 5 -2.69 14.58 -1.84
C ILE A 5 -2.12 15.90 -2.38
N GLU A 6 -2.68 16.40 -3.49
CA GLU A 6 -2.33 17.71 -4.05
C GLU A 6 -2.68 18.83 -3.07
N LYS A 7 -3.91 18.84 -2.54
CA LYS A 7 -4.35 19.79 -1.52
C LYS A 7 -3.51 19.71 -0.24
N LEU A 8 -3.14 18.51 0.21
CA LEU A 8 -2.22 18.35 1.35
C LEU A 8 -0.87 19.01 1.06
N HIS A 9 -0.34 18.83 -0.16
CA HIS A 9 0.91 19.49 -0.54
C HIS A 9 0.76 21.02 -0.53
N GLU A 10 -0.32 21.55 -1.10
CA GLU A 10 -0.62 22.99 -1.14
C GLU A 10 -0.69 23.62 0.26
N VAL A 11 -1.43 23.00 1.19
CA VAL A 11 -1.53 23.49 2.58
C VAL A 11 -0.16 23.51 3.25
N GLN A 12 0.62 22.44 3.13
CA GLN A 12 1.96 22.38 3.71
C GLN A 12 2.93 23.42 3.12
N GLN A 13 2.78 23.76 1.84
CA GLN A 13 3.57 24.83 1.22
C GLN A 13 3.12 26.21 1.71
N LYS A 14 1.81 26.45 1.77
CA LYS A 14 1.24 27.72 2.22
C LYS A 14 1.64 28.06 3.66
N ASP A 15 1.58 27.07 4.54
CA ASP A 15 1.83 27.28 5.96
C ASP A 15 3.32 27.09 6.34
N ASN A 16 4.16 26.71 5.35
CA ASN A 16 5.57 26.36 5.54
C ASN A 16 5.81 25.33 6.67
N LEU A 17 4.86 24.39 6.82
CA LEU A 17 4.84 23.36 7.85
C LEU A 17 4.57 21.99 7.24
N ASN A 18 5.24 20.96 7.76
CA ASN A 18 5.08 19.58 7.31
C ASN A 18 4.33 18.76 8.37
N LEU A 19 3.23 18.10 7.98
CA LEU A 19 2.41 17.26 8.85
C LEU A 19 2.98 15.84 8.94
N ALA A 20 4.25 15.75 9.35
CA ALA A 20 4.99 14.51 9.60
C ALA A 20 5.00 13.47 8.45
N ASN A 21 4.78 13.90 7.20
CA ASN A 21 4.76 13.03 6.02
C ASN A 21 5.83 13.45 4.99
N LYS A 22 6.11 12.57 4.02
CA LYS A 22 7.22 12.77 3.07
C LYS A 22 6.79 13.41 1.74
N VAL A 23 5.55 13.86 1.62
CA VAL A 23 5.01 14.41 0.37
C VAL A 23 5.69 15.73 0.03
N LYS A 24 6.16 15.85 -1.21
CA LYS A 24 6.80 17.04 -1.79
C LYS A 24 6.30 17.24 -3.22
N ALA A 25 6.72 18.32 -3.88
CA ALA A 25 6.33 18.64 -5.26
C ALA A 25 6.57 17.47 -6.24
N LYS A 26 7.66 16.72 -6.10
CA LYS A 26 7.98 15.54 -6.91
C LYS A 26 6.96 14.40 -6.81
N HIS A 27 6.20 14.34 -5.70
CA HIS A 27 5.13 13.36 -5.52
C HIS A 27 3.90 13.79 -6.31
N VAL A 28 3.57 15.09 -6.32
CA VAL A 28 2.46 15.66 -7.11
C VAL A 28 2.79 15.62 -8.60
N LEU A 29 4.00 16.00 -9.00
CA LEU A 29 4.52 16.00 -10.37
C LEU A 29 5.10 14.63 -10.76
N TRP A 30 4.42 13.55 -10.37
CA TRP A 30 4.91 12.18 -10.52
C TRP A 30 5.11 11.73 -11.97
N GLN A 31 4.52 12.41 -12.95
CA GLN A 31 4.61 12.01 -14.37
C GLN A 31 6.06 11.93 -14.86
N GLN A 32 6.93 12.81 -14.34
CA GLN A 32 8.38 12.82 -14.63
C GLN A 32 9.15 11.73 -13.85
N HIS A 33 8.53 11.13 -12.85
CA HIS A 33 9.13 10.15 -11.94
C HIS A 33 8.33 8.85 -11.84
N LYS A 34 7.57 8.49 -12.88
CA LYS A 34 6.62 7.36 -12.89
C LYS A 34 7.22 6.00 -12.52
N MET A 35 8.52 5.81 -12.74
CA MET A 35 9.25 4.57 -12.39
C MET A 35 9.79 4.56 -10.96
N ASN A 36 9.67 5.67 -10.21
CA ASN A 36 10.23 5.79 -8.88
C ASN A 36 9.25 5.26 -7.83
N VAL A 37 9.31 3.96 -7.57
CA VAL A 37 8.45 3.26 -6.59
C VAL A 37 8.49 3.94 -5.21
N LYS A 38 9.65 4.48 -4.80
CA LYS A 38 9.78 5.20 -3.53
C LYS A 38 8.86 6.41 -3.43
N LEU A 39 8.59 7.12 -4.52
CA LEU A 39 7.63 8.22 -4.53
C LEU A 39 6.20 7.72 -4.37
N ALA A 40 5.82 6.68 -5.09
CA ALA A 40 4.48 6.08 -4.97
C ALA A 40 4.21 5.59 -3.53
N VAL A 41 5.15 4.86 -2.94
CA VAL A 41 5.04 4.36 -1.55
C VAL A 41 4.92 5.50 -0.54
N GLN A 42 5.68 6.58 -0.72
CA GLN A 42 5.60 7.74 0.18
C GLN A 42 4.27 8.50 0.05
N ALA A 43 3.75 8.62 -1.18
CA ALA A 43 2.47 9.28 -1.43
C ALA A 43 1.28 8.50 -0.86
N LEU A 44 1.38 7.16 -0.82
CA LEU A 44 0.34 6.26 -0.30
C LEU A 44 0.71 5.69 1.07
N SER A 45 1.35 6.48 1.94
CA SER A 45 1.74 6.05 3.28
C SER A 45 0.68 6.39 4.34
N SER A 46 0.62 5.64 5.44
CA SER A 46 -0.32 5.94 6.53
C SER A 46 -0.17 7.37 7.06
N SER A 47 1.06 7.91 7.15
CA SER A 47 1.27 9.31 7.56
C SER A 47 0.59 10.35 6.65
N VAL A 48 0.34 10.03 5.38
CA VAL A 48 -0.40 10.90 4.46
C VAL A 48 -1.90 10.82 4.74
N ALA A 49 -2.42 9.62 5.00
CA ALA A 49 -3.81 9.43 5.40
C ALA A 49 -4.10 10.11 6.75
N ASP A 50 -3.23 9.90 7.75
CA ASP A 50 -3.32 10.55 9.07
C ASP A 50 -3.33 12.07 8.95
N ALA A 51 -2.50 12.64 8.06
CA ALA A 51 -2.47 14.08 7.82
C ALA A 51 -3.75 14.58 7.14
N ILE A 52 -4.32 13.82 6.21
CA ILE A 52 -5.61 14.13 5.57
C ILE A 52 -6.75 14.08 6.60
N ASP A 53 -6.76 13.07 7.46
CA ASP A 53 -7.74 12.92 8.54
C ASP A 53 -7.63 14.08 9.52
N PHE A 54 -6.43 14.42 9.99
CA PHE A 54 -6.20 15.59 10.86
C PHE A 54 -6.71 16.90 10.25
N LEU A 55 -6.44 17.13 8.95
CA LEU A 55 -6.91 18.34 8.26
C LEU A 55 -8.43 18.40 8.13
N ARG A 56 -9.09 17.24 8.01
CA ARG A 56 -10.55 17.13 7.92
C ARG A 56 -11.22 17.22 9.30
N ASP A 57 -10.72 16.47 10.28
CA ASP A 57 -11.43 16.19 11.53
C ASP A 57 -11.00 17.10 12.67
N ASP A 58 -9.73 17.52 12.75
CA ASP A 58 -9.23 18.39 13.81
C ASP A 58 -9.21 19.86 13.38
N LEU A 59 -8.81 20.12 12.13
CA LEU A 59 -8.75 21.49 11.57
C LEU A 59 -9.98 21.87 10.75
N HIS A 60 -10.89 20.93 10.49
CA HIS A 60 -12.17 21.17 9.79
C HIS A 60 -12.04 21.94 8.47
N LEU A 61 -10.98 21.67 7.72
CA LEU A 61 -10.71 22.37 6.46
C LEU A 61 -11.67 21.87 5.35
N PRO A 62 -12.51 22.74 4.76
CA PRO A 62 -13.56 22.33 3.82
C PRO A 62 -13.03 21.57 2.59
N GLN A 63 -11.80 21.88 2.15
CA GLN A 63 -11.19 21.23 1.00
C GLN A 63 -10.87 19.74 1.22
N PHE A 64 -10.90 19.25 2.46
CA PHE A 64 -10.72 17.83 2.82
C PHE A 64 -12.02 17.13 3.21
N SER A 65 -13.18 17.80 3.11
CA SER A 65 -14.48 17.16 3.30
C SER A 65 -14.69 16.01 2.31
N GLY A 66 -15.19 14.87 2.77
CA GLY A 66 -15.40 13.68 1.93
C GLY A 66 -14.11 12.90 1.61
N SER A 67 -13.05 13.07 2.41
CA SER A 67 -11.76 12.39 2.21
C SER A 67 -11.64 11.04 2.92
N GLU A 68 -12.66 10.64 3.70
CA GLU A 68 -12.65 9.46 4.58
C GLU A 68 -12.31 8.19 3.78
N LYS A 69 -12.97 8.00 2.65
CA LYS A 69 -12.72 6.84 1.78
C LYS A 69 -11.36 6.88 1.09
N THR A 70 -10.78 8.07 0.91
CA THR A 70 -9.41 8.19 0.39
C THR A 70 -8.37 7.85 1.46
N ALA A 71 -8.55 8.33 2.69
CA ALA A 71 -7.67 7.97 3.81
C ALA A 71 -7.73 6.47 4.11
N GLU A 72 -8.94 5.88 4.15
CA GLU A 72 -9.16 4.44 4.30
C GLU A 72 -8.40 3.64 3.23
N PHE A 73 -8.55 4.02 1.96
CA PHE A 73 -7.84 3.38 0.85
C PHE A 73 -6.32 3.45 1.03
N ILE A 74 -5.77 4.61 1.39
CA ILE A 74 -4.33 4.80 1.59
C ILE A 74 -3.83 3.89 2.71
N HIS A 75 -4.53 3.80 3.84
CA HIS A 75 -4.15 2.91 4.93
C HIS A 75 -4.17 1.43 4.53
N VAL A 76 -5.19 0.99 3.77
CA VAL A 76 -5.27 -0.39 3.29
C VAL A 76 -4.08 -0.71 2.38
N VAL A 77 -3.78 0.18 1.42
CA VAL A 77 -2.67 -0.02 0.48
C VAL A 77 -1.31 0.02 1.15
N ASP A 78 -1.08 0.93 2.11
CA ASP A 78 0.18 1.02 2.87
C ASP A 78 0.44 -0.27 3.66
N LYS A 79 -0.57 -0.76 4.38
CA LYS A 79 -0.50 -2.03 5.13
C LYS A 79 -0.26 -3.20 4.20
N LEU A 80 -0.97 -3.26 3.06
CA LEU A 80 -0.79 -4.31 2.07
C LEU A 80 0.63 -4.30 1.52
N PHE A 81 1.17 -3.13 1.19
CA PHE A 81 2.53 -3.01 0.71
C PHE A 81 3.55 -3.52 1.74
N ASP A 82 3.38 -3.16 3.01
CA ASP A 82 4.22 -3.66 4.11
C ASP A 82 4.16 -5.18 4.27
N PHE A 83 2.97 -5.78 4.12
CA PHE A 83 2.78 -7.23 4.13
C PHE A 83 3.54 -7.92 3.00
N MET A 84 3.47 -7.36 1.79
CA MET A 84 4.07 -7.94 0.59
C MET A 84 5.58 -7.69 0.50
N ASN A 85 6.12 -6.87 1.40
CA ASN A 85 7.52 -6.46 1.42
C ASN A 85 8.20 -6.73 2.79
N SER A 86 7.86 -7.84 3.45
CA SER A 86 8.53 -8.26 4.70
C SER A 86 9.94 -8.75 4.41
N ARG A 87 10.95 -8.09 5.01
CA ARG A 87 12.39 -8.34 4.75
C ARG A 87 13.15 -9.03 5.86
N SER A 88 12.72 -8.86 7.11
CA SER A 88 13.51 -9.24 8.29
C SER A 88 12.69 -10.08 9.26
N PRO A 89 13.26 -11.13 9.87
CA PRO A 89 12.58 -11.94 10.89
C PRO A 89 12.18 -11.15 12.14
N HIS A 90 12.87 -10.04 12.38
CA HIS A 90 12.72 -9.16 13.55
C HIS A 90 11.84 -7.93 13.27
N ALA A 91 11.32 -7.79 12.05
CA ALA A 91 10.41 -6.70 11.74
C ALA A 91 9.12 -6.82 12.56
N LYS A 92 8.47 -5.68 12.84
CA LYS A 92 7.28 -5.57 13.68
C LYS A 92 6.07 -5.11 12.87
N GLY A 93 4.87 -5.22 13.46
CA GLY A 93 3.63 -4.72 12.86
C GLY A 93 3.28 -5.46 11.56
N TYR A 94 2.93 -4.73 10.50
CA TYR A 94 2.60 -5.32 9.21
C TYR A 94 3.82 -5.84 8.44
N LYS A 95 5.01 -5.28 8.73
CA LYS A 95 6.30 -5.70 8.13
C LYS A 95 6.89 -6.98 8.70
N GLN A 96 6.34 -7.52 9.80
CA GLN A 96 6.82 -8.80 10.36
C GLN A 96 6.62 -9.92 9.32
N PRO A 97 7.41 -11.01 9.36
CA PRO A 97 7.24 -12.13 8.45
C PRO A 97 5.96 -12.93 8.76
N MET A 98 5.52 -13.72 7.78
CA MET A 98 4.52 -14.76 7.99
C MET A 98 5.11 -15.86 8.88
N ARG A 99 4.36 -16.30 9.89
CA ARG A 99 4.70 -17.36 10.85
C ARG A 99 3.44 -18.17 11.12
N LEU A 100 3.58 -19.42 11.56
CA LEU A 100 2.43 -20.24 11.91
C LEU A 100 1.53 -19.55 12.96
N THR A 101 2.13 -18.84 13.93
CA THR A 101 1.43 -18.12 15.00
C THR A 101 0.57 -16.94 14.53
N ASN A 102 0.89 -16.33 13.38
CA ASN A 102 0.15 -15.19 12.85
C ASN A 102 -0.57 -15.51 11.52
N LEU A 103 -0.42 -16.73 10.99
CA LEU A 103 -0.91 -17.14 9.68
C LEU A 103 -2.42 -16.94 9.52
N THR A 104 -3.22 -17.38 10.49
CA THR A 104 -4.69 -17.30 10.41
C THR A 104 -5.18 -15.85 10.32
N GLY A 105 -4.72 -14.99 11.22
CA GLY A 105 -5.12 -13.57 11.23
C GLY A 105 -4.64 -12.83 9.98
N ARG A 106 -3.43 -13.13 9.51
CA ARG A 106 -2.88 -12.52 8.30
C ARG A 106 -3.59 -12.99 7.04
N LYS A 107 -3.87 -14.29 6.92
CA LYS A 107 -4.67 -14.86 5.81
C LYS A 107 -6.04 -14.20 5.75
N LYS A 108 -6.73 -14.07 6.90
CA LYS A 108 -8.01 -13.38 6.98
C LYS A 108 -7.92 -11.94 6.45
N TRP A 109 -7.00 -11.14 6.98
CA TRP A 109 -6.84 -9.74 6.57
C TRP A 109 -6.49 -9.59 5.07
N LEU A 110 -5.63 -10.46 4.55
CA LEU A 110 -5.26 -10.47 3.13
C LEU A 110 -6.47 -10.78 2.23
N MET A 111 -7.31 -11.76 2.60
CA MET A 111 -8.50 -12.10 1.82
C MET A 111 -9.58 -10.99 1.89
N GLU A 112 -9.79 -10.39 3.06
CA GLU A 112 -10.65 -9.21 3.22
C GLU A 112 -10.14 -8.03 2.36
N THR A 113 -8.82 -7.83 2.33
CA THR A 113 -8.20 -6.79 1.47
C THR A 113 -8.41 -7.09 -0.01
N LYS A 114 -8.30 -8.36 -0.43
CA LYS A 114 -8.62 -8.78 -1.80
C LYS A 114 -10.07 -8.46 -2.14
N GLU A 115 -11.02 -8.76 -1.26
CA GLU A 115 -12.45 -8.48 -1.46
C GLU A 115 -12.68 -6.98 -1.61
N TYR A 116 -12.15 -6.16 -0.70
CA TYR A 116 -12.18 -4.70 -0.78
C TYR A 116 -11.65 -4.18 -2.12
N LEU A 117 -10.49 -4.66 -2.58
CA LEU A 117 -9.92 -4.27 -3.87
C LEU A 117 -10.82 -4.65 -5.06
N GLY A 118 -11.55 -5.76 -4.96
CA GLY A 118 -12.51 -6.21 -5.96
C GLY A 118 -13.76 -5.34 -6.08
N GLU A 119 -14.12 -4.65 -5.00
CA GLU A 119 -15.29 -3.75 -4.93
C GLU A 119 -15.00 -2.33 -5.41
N LEU A 120 -13.73 -1.95 -5.56
CA LEU A 120 -13.33 -0.63 -6.00
C LEU A 120 -13.88 -0.31 -7.40
N LYS A 121 -14.36 0.92 -7.55
CA LYS A 121 -14.92 1.46 -8.79
C LYS A 121 -14.21 2.75 -9.18
N ASP A 122 -14.22 3.05 -10.47
CA ASP A 122 -13.79 4.37 -10.95
C ASP A 122 -14.89 5.43 -10.74
N ALA A 123 -14.59 6.67 -11.18
CA ALA A 123 -15.52 7.79 -11.05
C ALA A 123 -16.82 7.62 -11.86
N THR A 124 -16.87 6.69 -12.81
CA THR A 124 -18.07 6.35 -13.59
C THR A 124 -18.88 5.21 -12.95
N GLY A 125 -18.39 4.63 -11.85
CA GLY A 125 -18.99 3.48 -11.20
C GLY A 125 -18.60 2.14 -11.81
N GLN A 126 -17.69 2.12 -12.80
CA GLN A 126 -17.20 0.87 -13.39
C GLN A 126 -16.21 0.19 -12.43
N PRO A 127 -16.34 -1.13 -12.16
CA PRO A 127 -15.37 -1.86 -11.36
C PRO A 127 -13.95 -1.75 -11.93
N LEU A 128 -12.96 -1.51 -11.07
CA LEU A 128 -11.57 -1.35 -11.49
C LEU A 128 -10.98 -2.63 -12.11
N THR A 129 -11.55 -3.79 -11.77
CA THR A 129 -11.23 -5.10 -12.38
C THR A 129 -11.74 -5.26 -13.82
N LYS A 130 -12.58 -4.34 -14.30
CA LYS A 130 -13.15 -4.35 -15.66
C LYS A 130 -12.69 -3.18 -16.53
N CYS A 131 -11.99 -2.21 -15.97
CA CYS A 131 -11.55 -1.02 -16.70
C CYS A 131 -10.35 -1.31 -17.64
N ARG A 132 -9.97 -0.33 -18.45
CA ARG A 132 -8.80 -0.42 -19.36
C ARG A 132 -7.49 -0.78 -18.62
N ARG A 133 -7.34 -0.35 -17.36
CA ARG A 133 -6.16 -0.59 -16.51
C ARG A 133 -6.36 -1.75 -15.53
N LYS A 134 -7.31 -2.65 -15.79
CA LYS A 134 -7.66 -3.79 -14.91
C LYS A 134 -6.50 -4.69 -14.51
N THR A 135 -5.48 -4.81 -15.35
CA THR A 135 -4.35 -5.73 -15.13
C THR A 135 -3.65 -5.48 -13.81
N ALA A 136 -3.51 -4.22 -13.39
CA ALA A 136 -2.89 -3.89 -12.11
C ALA A 136 -3.71 -4.42 -10.92
N TRP A 137 -5.04 -4.26 -10.97
CA TRP A 137 -5.96 -4.67 -9.91
C TRP A 137 -6.11 -6.19 -9.84
N VAL A 138 -6.33 -6.83 -10.99
CA VAL A 138 -6.44 -8.29 -11.08
C VAL A 138 -5.11 -8.95 -10.68
N GLY A 139 -3.99 -8.40 -11.14
CA GLY A 139 -2.66 -8.87 -10.77
C GLY A 139 -2.39 -8.75 -9.26
N LEU A 140 -2.76 -7.62 -8.64
CA LEU A 140 -2.61 -7.42 -7.20
C LEU A 140 -3.45 -8.42 -6.40
N MET A 141 -4.72 -8.61 -6.77
CA MET A 141 -5.61 -9.60 -6.12
C MET A 141 -5.06 -11.03 -6.25
N MET A 142 -4.60 -11.42 -7.45
CA MET A 142 -3.99 -12.73 -7.67
C MET A 142 -2.68 -12.91 -6.89
N THR A 143 -1.91 -11.83 -6.72
CA THR A 143 -0.68 -11.86 -5.92
C THR A 143 -1.01 -12.09 -4.45
N ILE A 144 -2.06 -11.45 -3.92
CA ILE A 144 -2.53 -11.66 -2.54
C ILE A 144 -2.85 -13.15 -2.31
N GLU A 145 -3.59 -13.78 -3.21
CA GLU A 145 -3.96 -15.20 -3.12
C GLU A 145 -2.73 -16.09 -3.17
N SER A 146 -1.90 -15.90 -4.20
CA SER A 146 -0.71 -16.70 -4.43
C SER A 146 0.26 -16.63 -3.23
N VAL A 147 0.54 -15.42 -2.73
CA VAL A 147 1.45 -15.25 -1.57
C VAL A 147 0.85 -15.87 -0.31
N THR A 148 -0.45 -15.71 -0.10
CA THR A 148 -1.14 -16.30 1.06
C THR A 148 -1.02 -17.81 1.05
N GLU A 149 -1.25 -18.44 -0.11
CA GLU A 149 -1.24 -19.88 -0.26
C GLU A 149 0.18 -20.46 -0.21
N ILE A 150 1.15 -19.80 -0.84
CA ILE A 150 2.57 -20.18 -0.73
C ILE A 150 3.02 -20.11 0.74
N CYS A 151 2.69 -19.04 1.46
CA CYS A 151 3.04 -18.92 2.87
C CYS A 151 2.36 -20.00 3.72
N HIS A 152 1.09 -20.31 3.46
CA HIS A 152 0.40 -21.40 4.13
C HIS A 152 1.16 -22.72 3.94
N ASN A 153 1.39 -23.11 2.70
CA ASN A 153 2.05 -24.37 2.36
C ASN A 153 3.48 -24.48 2.91
N LEU A 154 4.25 -23.38 2.93
CA LEU A 154 5.60 -23.38 3.52
C LEU A 154 5.58 -23.51 5.04
N LEU A 155 4.52 -23.06 5.71
CA LEU A 155 4.42 -23.04 7.17
C LEU A 155 3.68 -24.24 7.76
N THR A 156 2.92 -24.99 6.96
CA THR A 156 2.08 -26.11 7.41
C THR A 156 2.46 -27.46 6.83
N ASN A 157 3.47 -27.53 5.96
CA ASN A 157 3.96 -28.79 5.41
C ASN A 157 4.66 -29.67 6.47
N SER A 158 5.12 -30.85 6.05
CA SER A 158 5.81 -31.81 6.94
C SER A 158 7.18 -31.35 7.45
N GLN A 159 7.82 -30.39 6.79
CA GLN A 159 9.08 -29.76 7.20
C GLN A 159 8.93 -28.23 7.19
N PRO A 160 8.17 -27.67 8.16
CA PRO A 160 7.69 -26.31 8.06
C PRO A 160 8.83 -25.30 8.20
N ALA A 161 8.76 -24.23 7.42
CA ALA A 161 9.61 -23.08 7.60
C ALA A 161 9.30 -22.38 8.94
N TYR A 162 10.34 -21.86 9.61
CA TYR A 162 10.14 -21.07 10.84
C TYR A 162 9.40 -19.75 10.60
N TYR A 163 9.59 -19.17 9.41
CA TYR A 163 8.94 -17.94 8.95
C TYR A 163 9.10 -17.79 7.43
N VAL A 164 8.29 -16.92 6.83
CA VAL A 164 8.37 -16.55 5.41
C VAL A 164 8.46 -15.03 5.27
N CYS A 165 9.53 -14.56 4.61
CA CYS A 165 9.70 -13.16 4.22
C CYS A 165 9.20 -12.97 2.79
N THR A 166 8.05 -12.30 2.63
CA THR A 166 7.39 -12.06 1.33
C THR A 166 8.22 -11.25 0.35
N PHE A 167 9.16 -10.43 0.84
CA PHE A 167 10.10 -9.72 -0.04
C PHE A 167 10.89 -10.66 -0.95
N LYS A 168 11.14 -11.90 -0.54
CA LYS A 168 11.86 -12.90 -1.36
C LYS A 168 11.08 -13.35 -2.58
N MET A 169 9.81 -12.99 -2.69
CA MET A 169 8.94 -13.29 -3.82
C MET A 169 8.90 -12.14 -4.84
N SER A 170 9.56 -11.00 -4.58
CA SER A 170 9.59 -9.87 -5.52
C SER A 170 10.76 -9.96 -6.50
N GLN A 171 10.64 -9.24 -7.62
CA GLN A 171 11.70 -9.13 -8.62
C GLN A 171 12.81 -8.14 -8.25
N ASP A 172 12.74 -7.47 -7.09
CA ASP A 172 13.74 -6.47 -6.64
C ASP A 172 15.17 -7.04 -6.64
N HIS A 173 15.33 -8.34 -6.40
CA HIS A 173 16.61 -9.02 -6.47
C HIS A 173 17.21 -8.98 -7.88
N LEU A 174 16.38 -9.15 -8.91
CA LEU A 174 16.79 -9.05 -10.31
C LEU A 174 17.07 -7.59 -10.70
N GLU A 175 16.23 -6.65 -10.27
CA GLU A 175 16.46 -5.22 -10.53
C GLU A 175 17.76 -4.73 -9.90
N SER A 176 18.03 -5.14 -8.65
CA SER A 176 19.31 -4.82 -7.98
C SER A 176 20.50 -5.45 -8.70
N PHE A 177 20.33 -6.62 -9.31
CA PHE A 177 21.39 -7.24 -10.10
C PHE A 177 21.65 -6.44 -11.37
N PHE A 178 20.61 -6.09 -12.14
CA PHE A 178 20.76 -5.27 -13.34
C PHE A 178 21.29 -3.87 -13.08
N SER A 179 21.04 -3.28 -11.90
CA SER A 179 21.63 -1.98 -11.55
C SER A 179 23.16 -2.00 -11.34
N ARG A 180 23.74 -3.20 -11.24
CA ARG A 180 25.18 -3.42 -10.98
C ARG A 180 25.93 -3.96 -12.21
N ILE A 181 25.23 -4.29 -13.29
CA ILE A 181 25.80 -4.65 -14.60
C ILE A 181 25.84 -3.38 -15.44
#